data_AF-A0A8J4F7T3-F1
#
_entry.id   AF-A0A8J4F7T3-F1
#
_cell.length_a   1.000
_cell.length_b   1.000
_cell.length_c   1.000
_cell.angle_alpha   90.00
_cell.angle_beta   90.00
_cell.angle_gamma   90.00
#
_symmetry.space_group_name_H-M   'P 1'
#
loop_
_entity.id
_entity.type
_entity.pdbx_description
1 polymer ?
#
loop_
_entity_poly.entity_id
_entity_poly.type
_entity_poly.pdbx_seq_one_letter_code
_entity_poly.pdbx_strand_id
1 'polypeptide(L)'
;MERFETVSDERAPGLEDPAPALVENLCAQFIFDGNYLLRLGQINRFWCRAVNDVALWKRLNTARFGLKAIAPARVPAQPATAIPGWCFFAGLDSGGDDCSTPEDANGNLHPTDLAARAEQLGAIAFNTQGWIKNGLQGKSHWSRYSYVPGVGMYVREEAVGCMLGAPLPAPLPKSAESQEPGSS
;
A
#
# COMPACT_ATOMS: atom_id res chain seq x y z
N MET A 1 45.00 -43.93 24.09
CA MET A 1 44.50 -42.62 24.56
C MET A 1 44.18 -41.82 23.32
N GLU A 2 43.03 -42.08 22.71
CA GLU A 2 42.61 -41.43 21.47
C GLU A 2 41.84 -40.15 21.82
N ARG A 3 42.28 -39.03 21.26
CA ARG A 3 41.60 -37.73 21.38
C ARG A 3 40.37 -37.75 20.50
N PHE A 4 39.20 -37.63 21.12
CA PHE A 4 37.97 -37.28 20.41
C PHE A 4 38.06 -35.80 19.99
N GLU A 5 38.12 -35.57 18.68
CA GLU A 5 37.89 -34.26 18.09
C GLU A 5 36.43 -33.87 18.32
N THR A 6 36.22 -32.73 18.97
CA THR A 6 34.92 -32.09 19.13
C THR A 6 34.41 -31.69 17.75
N VAL A 7 33.36 -32.39 17.30
CA VAL A 7 32.55 -32.00 16.15
C VAL A 7 31.89 -30.66 16.47
N SER A 8 32.24 -29.64 15.69
CA SER A 8 31.58 -28.34 15.73
C SER A 8 30.08 -28.53 15.48
N ASP A 9 29.28 -28.06 16.42
CA ASP A 9 27.82 -27.98 16.37
C ASP A 9 27.40 -27.06 15.20
N GLU A 10 27.24 -27.63 14.00
CA GLU A 10 26.54 -26.97 12.90
C GLU A 10 25.05 -26.87 13.27
N ARG A 11 24.72 -25.85 14.06
CA ARG A 11 23.33 -25.41 14.22
C ARG A 11 22.77 -25.13 12.83
N ALA A 12 21.83 -25.98 12.40
CA ALA A 12 20.98 -25.68 11.26
C ALA A 12 20.43 -24.25 11.43
N PRO A 13 20.49 -23.37 10.40
CA PRO A 13 19.99 -22.01 10.52
C PRO A 13 18.50 -22.07 10.83
N GLY A 14 18.14 -21.72 12.07
CA GLY A 14 16.75 -21.59 12.47
C GLY A 14 16.06 -20.47 11.69
N LEU A 15 14.72 -20.47 11.68
CA LEU A 15 13.90 -19.40 11.07
C LEU A 15 14.09 -18.00 11.70
N GLU A 16 15.00 -17.88 12.65
CA GLU A 16 15.33 -16.66 13.38
C GLU A 16 16.31 -15.77 12.60
N ASP A 17 17.08 -16.36 11.68
CA ASP A 17 18.01 -15.65 10.79
C ASP A 17 18.19 -16.40 9.44
N PRO A 18 17.13 -16.56 8.64
CA PRO A 18 17.20 -17.25 7.36
C PRO A 18 18.06 -16.48 6.35
N ALA A 19 18.73 -17.20 5.47
CA ALA A 19 19.51 -16.61 4.39
C ALA A 19 18.67 -15.64 3.54
N PRO A 20 19.24 -14.53 3.02
CA PRO A 20 18.49 -13.52 2.26
C PRO A 20 17.67 -14.09 1.08
N ALA A 21 18.19 -15.11 0.39
CA ALA A 21 17.46 -15.76 -0.71
C ALA A 21 16.20 -16.51 -0.23
N LEU A 22 16.21 -17.08 0.98
CA LEU A 22 15.02 -17.71 1.58
C LEU A 22 14.00 -16.66 2.02
N VAL A 23 14.44 -15.53 2.55
CA VAL A 23 13.58 -14.38 2.86
C VAL A 23 12.87 -13.89 1.61
N GLU A 24 13.61 -13.68 0.52
CA GLU A 24 13.04 -13.23 -0.75
C GLU A 24 12.03 -14.23 -1.29
N ASN A 25 12.36 -15.53 -1.28
CA ASN A 25 11.44 -16.57 -1.73
C ASN A 25 10.17 -16.63 -0.88
N LEU A 26 10.30 -16.62 0.46
CA LEU A 26 9.14 -16.63 1.36
C LEU A 26 8.28 -15.38 1.16
N CYS A 27 8.90 -14.21 1.10
CA CYS A 27 8.17 -12.97 0.88
C CYS A 27 7.53 -12.91 -0.51
N ALA A 28 8.14 -13.51 -1.53
CA ALA A 28 7.57 -13.65 -2.86
C ALA A 28 6.34 -14.56 -2.87
N GLN A 29 6.27 -15.60 -2.03
CA GLN A 29 5.06 -16.42 -1.89
C GLN A 29 3.88 -15.63 -1.31
N PHE A 30 4.15 -14.67 -0.42
CA PHE A 30 3.14 -13.82 0.21
C PHE A 30 2.93 -12.49 -0.50
N ILE A 31 3.56 -12.27 -1.64
CA ILE A 31 3.58 -10.96 -2.30
C ILE A 31 2.20 -10.48 -2.74
N PHE A 32 1.26 -11.40 -2.98
CA PHE A 32 -0.12 -11.11 -3.35
C PHE A 32 -0.99 -10.71 -2.16
N ASP A 33 -0.52 -10.97 -0.93
CA ASP A 33 -1.21 -10.64 0.30
C ASP A 33 -0.25 -9.97 1.28
N GLY A 34 -0.16 -8.64 1.14
CA GLY A 34 0.67 -7.80 1.99
C GLY A 34 0.35 -7.93 3.49
N ASN A 35 -0.83 -8.45 3.87
CA ASN A 35 -1.17 -8.67 5.28
C ASN A 35 -0.41 -9.87 5.86
N TYR A 36 -0.14 -10.93 5.08
CA TYR A 36 0.73 -12.01 5.54
C TYR A 36 2.16 -11.53 5.73
N LEU A 37 2.67 -10.65 4.85
CA LEU A 37 3.99 -10.02 5.03
C LEU A 37 4.03 -9.17 6.31
N LEU A 38 3.01 -8.35 6.57
CA LEU A 38 2.95 -7.55 7.80
C LEU A 38 2.84 -8.43 9.07
N ARG A 39 2.09 -9.53 9.02
CA ARG A 39 2.02 -10.52 10.10
C ARG A 39 3.37 -11.21 10.33
N LEU A 40 4.11 -11.49 9.25
CA LEU A 40 5.47 -12.01 9.33
C LEU A 40 6.36 -11.07 10.16
N GLY A 41 6.24 -9.76 9.93
CA GLY A 41 6.93 -8.71 10.69
C GLY A 41 6.65 -8.68 12.19
N GLN A 42 5.55 -9.29 12.64
CA GLN A 42 5.18 -9.36 14.06
C GLN A 42 5.81 -10.56 14.78
N ILE A 43 6.41 -11.52 14.04
CA ILE A 43 6.95 -12.76 14.61
C ILE A 43 8.22 -12.49 15.42
N ASN A 44 9.19 -11.78 14.84
CA ASN A 44 10.45 -11.44 15.51
C ASN A 44 11.11 -10.20 14.86
N ARG A 45 12.21 -9.73 15.48
CA ARG A 45 12.94 -8.54 14.99
C ARG A 45 13.52 -8.71 13.59
N PHE A 46 13.89 -9.94 13.22
CA PHE A 46 14.42 -10.23 11.90
C PHE A 46 13.38 -9.96 10.83
N TRP A 47 12.19 -10.57 10.96
CA TRP A 47 11.10 -10.37 10.01
C TRP A 47 10.59 -8.93 10.02
N CYS A 48 10.56 -8.27 11.17
CA CYS A 48 10.27 -6.84 11.26
C CYS A 48 11.24 -6.01 10.40
N ARG A 49 12.54 -6.29 10.44
CA ARG A 49 13.52 -5.62 9.56
C ARG A 49 13.30 -5.97 8.09
N ALA A 50 13.07 -7.23 7.77
CA ALA A 50 12.85 -7.69 6.40
C ALA A 50 11.64 -6.99 5.77
N VAL A 51 10.50 -6.93 6.47
CA VAL A 51 9.26 -6.34 5.92
C VAL A 51 9.27 -4.80 5.92
N ASN A 52 10.23 -4.17 6.61
CA ASN A 52 10.47 -2.73 6.51
C ASN A 52 11.56 -2.38 5.48
N ASP A 53 12.19 -3.35 4.83
CA ASP A 53 13.20 -3.11 3.80
C ASP A 53 12.56 -2.62 2.50
N VAL A 54 12.76 -1.34 2.21
CA VAL A 54 12.31 -0.67 0.98
C VAL A 54 12.87 -1.35 -0.27
N ALA A 55 14.11 -1.85 -0.24
CA ALA A 55 14.73 -2.51 -1.37
C ALA A 55 14.11 -3.88 -1.64
N LEU A 56 13.79 -4.64 -0.59
CA LEU A 56 13.02 -5.89 -0.71
C LEU A 56 11.67 -5.61 -1.38
N TRP A 57 10.92 -4.62 -0.90
CA TRP A 57 9.63 -4.25 -1.50
C TRP A 57 9.77 -3.82 -2.97
N LYS A 58 10.82 -3.07 -3.33
CA LYS A 58 11.09 -2.74 -4.73
C LYS A 58 11.28 -4.01 -5.57
N ARG A 59 12.13 -4.95 -5.12
CA ARG A 59 12.39 -6.21 -5.85
C ARG A 59 11.13 -7.07 -5.98
N LEU A 60 10.39 -7.23 -4.90
CA LEU A 60 9.10 -7.90 -4.87
C LEU A 60 8.15 -7.26 -5.90
N ASN A 61 7.94 -5.95 -5.84
CA ASN A 61 7.07 -5.25 -6.79
C ASN A 61 7.56 -5.40 -8.24
N THR A 62 8.87 -5.44 -8.48
CA THR A 62 9.42 -5.64 -9.84
C THR A 62 9.00 -7.00 -10.37
N ALA A 63 9.11 -8.03 -9.51
CA ALA A 63 8.70 -9.38 -9.85
C ALA A 63 7.18 -9.49 -10.05
N ARG A 64 6.39 -8.77 -9.24
CA ARG A 64 4.91 -8.81 -9.29
C ARG A 64 4.31 -8.10 -10.49
N PHE A 65 4.77 -6.88 -10.77
CA PHE A 65 4.13 -5.98 -11.72
C PHE A 65 4.97 -5.71 -12.97
N GLY A 66 6.17 -6.30 -13.05
CA GLY A 66 7.16 -6.07 -14.10
C GLY A 66 7.85 -4.70 -13.98
N LEU A 67 8.94 -4.52 -14.73
CA LEU A 67 9.71 -3.26 -14.80
C LEU A 67 8.84 -2.03 -15.17
N LYS A 68 7.73 -2.24 -15.89
CA LYS A 68 6.82 -1.17 -16.34
C LYS A 68 5.97 -0.55 -15.24
N ALA A 69 5.75 -1.23 -14.12
CA ALA A 69 4.97 -0.70 -12.99
C ALA A 69 5.83 0.08 -11.97
N ILE A 70 7.15 0.02 -12.10
CA ILE A 70 8.12 0.80 -11.30
C ILE A 70 8.77 1.90 -12.15
N ALA A 71 8.46 1.94 -13.46
CA ALA A 71 8.70 3.14 -14.23
C ALA A 71 8.04 4.31 -13.47
N PRO A 72 8.76 5.42 -13.20
CA PRO A 72 8.13 6.58 -12.62
C PRO A 72 6.91 6.87 -13.48
N ALA A 73 5.74 6.94 -12.85
CA ALA A 73 4.52 7.34 -13.53
C ALA A 73 4.87 8.54 -14.41
N ARG A 74 4.37 8.59 -15.65
CA ARG A 74 4.53 9.76 -16.54
C ARG A 74 3.95 11.06 -15.93
N VAL A 75 3.43 11.00 -14.71
CA VAL A 75 2.92 12.08 -13.89
C VAL A 75 3.91 12.28 -12.75
N PRO A 76 4.46 13.50 -12.53
CA PRO A 76 5.29 13.78 -11.36
C PRO A 76 4.55 13.34 -10.09
N ALA A 77 5.26 12.70 -9.17
CA ALA A 77 4.71 12.23 -7.90
C ALA A 77 4.16 13.41 -7.10
N GLN A 78 2.88 13.72 -7.28
CA GLN A 78 2.18 14.73 -6.52
C GLN A 78 1.70 14.12 -5.20
N PRO A 79 1.73 14.87 -4.10
CA PRO A 79 1.07 14.44 -2.88
C PRO A 79 -0.44 14.26 -3.13
N ALA A 80 -1.08 13.43 -2.30
CA ALA A 80 -2.52 13.24 -2.39
C ALA A 80 -3.26 14.57 -2.11
N THR A 81 -4.30 14.83 -2.89
CA THR A 81 -5.18 15.99 -2.73
C THR A 81 -6.10 15.77 -1.54
N ALA A 82 -6.14 16.71 -0.60
CA ALA A 82 -7.13 16.66 0.48
C ALA A 82 -8.54 16.91 -0.09
N ILE A 83 -9.48 16.00 0.21
CA ILE A 83 -10.89 16.12 -0.21
C ILE A 83 -11.75 16.10 1.06
N PRO A 84 -12.56 17.15 1.32
CA PRO A 84 -13.40 17.22 2.51
C PRO A 84 -14.35 16.01 2.63
N GLY A 85 -14.42 15.38 3.80
CA GLY A 85 -15.26 14.21 4.04
C GLY A 85 -14.65 12.88 3.58
N TRP A 86 -13.41 12.89 3.08
CA TRP A 86 -12.71 11.71 2.58
C TRP A 86 -11.35 11.52 3.26
N CYS A 87 -11.11 10.30 3.73
CA CYS A 87 -9.84 9.83 4.25
C CYS A 87 -9.01 9.15 3.16
N PHE A 88 -7.75 9.54 3.01
CA PHE A 88 -6.84 8.93 2.04
C PHE A 88 -6.00 7.82 2.66
N PHE A 89 -5.93 6.69 1.97
CA PHE A 89 -5.13 5.52 2.32
C PHE A 89 -4.10 5.26 1.23
N ALA A 90 -2.87 5.74 1.48
CA ALA A 90 -1.78 5.73 0.52
C ALA A 90 -1.40 4.31 0.05
N GLY A 91 -1.45 4.12 -1.27
CA GLY A 91 -1.03 2.89 -1.95
C GLY A 91 -1.93 1.68 -1.74
N LEU A 92 -3.02 1.82 -0.99
CA LEU A 92 -3.92 0.71 -0.62
C LEU A 92 -5.16 0.70 -1.49
N ASP A 93 -5.71 -0.50 -1.70
CA ASP A 93 -7.00 -0.74 -2.34
C ASP A 93 -7.75 -1.88 -1.60
N SER A 94 -9.08 -1.77 -1.56
CA SER A 94 -9.97 -2.85 -1.13
C SER A 94 -10.51 -3.57 -2.35
N GLY A 95 -10.23 -4.85 -2.53
CA GLY A 95 -10.72 -5.61 -3.68
C GLY A 95 -12.25 -5.77 -3.70
N GLY A 96 -12.84 -5.73 -4.89
CA GLY A 96 -14.27 -5.98 -5.13
C GLY A 96 -15.20 -4.81 -4.80
N ASP A 97 -16.51 -5.11 -4.84
CA ASP A 97 -17.65 -4.20 -4.60
C ASP A 97 -17.65 -2.93 -5.47
N ASP A 98 -17.11 -3.04 -6.68
CA ASP A 98 -17.02 -1.97 -7.65
C ASP A 98 -18.39 -1.67 -8.28
N CYS A 99 -18.79 -0.41 -8.29
CA CYS A 99 -20.00 0.10 -8.94
C CYS A 99 -19.71 1.01 -10.13
N SER A 100 -18.45 1.38 -10.35
CA SER A 100 -17.97 2.04 -11.56
C SER A 100 -16.53 1.65 -11.83
N THR A 101 -16.17 1.54 -13.11
CA THR A 101 -14.83 1.19 -13.57
C THR A 101 -14.09 2.43 -14.10
N PRO A 102 -12.76 2.35 -14.30
CA PRO A 102 -11.98 3.45 -14.87
C PRO A 102 -12.46 3.89 -16.25
N GLU A 103 -12.98 2.97 -17.06
CA GLU A 103 -13.51 3.25 -18.39
C GLU A 103 -14.71 4.19 -18.32
N ASP A 104 -15.56 4.04 -17.30
CA ASP A 104 -16.71 4.91 -17.15
C ASP A 104 -16.32 6.36 -16.83
N ALA A 105 -15.12 6.57 -16.27
CA ALA A 105 -14.60 7.89 -15.96
C ALA A 105 -14.17 8.70 -17.21
N ASN A 106 -14.25 8.11 -18.41
CA ASN A 106 -13.89 8.75 -19.68
C ASN A 106 -12.49 9.38 -19.67
N GLY A 107 -11.55 8.76 -18.94
CA GLY A 107 -10.17 9.24 -18.78
C GLY A 107 -9.99 10.35 -17.75
N ASN A 108 -11.06 10.83 -17.10
CA ASN A 108 -10.95 11.78 -15.99
C ASN A 108 -10.74 11.04 -14.66
N LEU A 109 -9.47 10.89 -14.28
CA LEU A 109 -9.06 10.25 -13.03
C LEU A 109 -8.66 11.26 -11.95
N HIS A 110 -9.06 12.53 -12.09
CA HIS A 110 -8.74 13.53 -11.09
C HIS A 110 -9.50 13.22 -9.78
N PRO A 111 -8.84 13.20 -8.60
CA PRO A 111 -9.46 12.75 -7.35
C PRO A 111 -10.75 13.49 -6.98
N THR A 112 -10.84 14.80 -7.23
CA THR A 112 -12.05 15.60 -6.96
C THR A 112 -13.24 15.16 -7.83
N ASP A 113 -12.99 14.80 -9.08
CA ASP A 113 -14.05 14.39 -10.00
C ASP A 113 -14.53 12.97 -9.70
N LEU A 114 -13.60 12.09 -9.30
CA LEU A 114 -13.93 10.76 -8.79
C LEU A 114 -14.74 10.84 -7.48
N ALA A 115 -14.42 11.79 -6.59
CA ALA A 115 -15.21 12.02 -5.37
C ALA A 115 -16.64 12.48 -5.69
N ALA A 116 -16.80 13.47 -6.58
CA ALA A 116 -18.12 13.94 -6.99
C ALA A 116 -18.95 12.82 -7.65
N ARG A 117 -18.31 11.97 -8.46
CA ARG A 117 -18.97 10.80 -9.06
C ARG A 117 -19.34 9.75 -8.01
N ALA A 118 -18.46 9.46 -7.06
CA ALA A 118 -18.76 8.55 -5.97
C ALA A 118 -19.94 9.05 -5.12
N GLU A 119 -20.04 10.36 -4.91
CA GLU A 119 -21.21 10.99 -4.26
C GLU A 119 -22.50 10.77 -5.04
N GLN A 120 -22.48 10.98 -6.37
CA GLN A 120 -23.65 10.74 -7.23
C GLN A 120 -24.12 9.27 -7.20
N LEU A 121 -23.18 8.33 -7.08
CA LEU A 121 -23.45 6.90 -7.03
C LEU A 121 -23.83 6.40 -5.62
N GLY A 122 -23.72 7.25 -4.59
CA GLY A 122 -23.88 6.81 -3.20
C GLY A 122 -22.76 5.87 -2.72
N ALA A 123 -21.61 5.90 -3.39
CA ALA A 123 -20.46 5.06 -3.10
C ALA A 123 -19.68 5.58 -1.88
N ILE A 124 -18.93 4.66 -1.26
CA ILE A 124 -18.22 4.88 0.00
C ILE A 124 -16.70 4.98 -0.17
N ALA A 125 -16.18 4.56 -1.31
CA ALA A 125 -14.76 4.61 -1.62
C ALA A 125 -14.49 4.74 -3.12
N PHE A 126 -13.31 5.25 -3.46
CA PHE A 126 -12.78 5.19 -4.81
C PHE A 126 -11.25 5.17 -4.76
N ASN A 127 -10.60 4.56 -5.74
CA ASN A 127 -9.15 4.62 -5.86
C ASN A 127 -8.70 5.54 -6.98
N THR A 128 -7.44 5.96 -6.95
CA THR A 128 -6.88 6.90 -7.94
C THR A 128 -6.67 6.26 -9.32
N GLN A 129 -7.04 4.99 -9.51
CA GLN A 129 -7.09 4.36 -10.83
C GLN A 129 -8.49 4.45 -11.47
N GLY A 130 -9.49 4.98 -10.75
CA GLY A 130 -10.84 5.21 -11.28
C GLY A 130 -11.87 4.18 -10.88
N TRP A 131 -11.52 3.20 -10.04
CA TRP A 131 -12.50 2.27 -9.50
C TRP A 131 -13.29 2.94 -8.38
N ILE A 132 -14.63 2.86 -8.44
CA ILE A 132 -15.55 3.40 -7.42
C ILE A 132 -16.29 2.23 -6.77
N LYS A 133 -16.42 2.25 -5.45
CA LYS A 133 -16.82 1.12 -4.62
C LYS A 133 -18.00 1.42 -3.71
N ASN A 134 -18.98 0.51 -3.70
CA ASN A 134 -20.15 0.55 -2.80
C ASN A 134 -19.88 -0.16 -1.47
N GLY A 135 -18.87 -1.03 -1.43
CA GLY A 135 -18.51 -1.85 -0.29
C GLY A 135 -17.01 -1.76 0.00
N LEU A 136 -16.64 -2.08 1.23
CA LEU A 136 -15.26 -2.22 1.64
C LEU A 136 -15.11 -3.55 2.37
N GLN A 137 -14.07 -4.28 2.03
CA GLN A 137 -13.64 -5.40 2.84
C GLN A 137 -13.06 -4.88 4.15
N GLY A 138 -12.99 -5.74 5.18
CA GLY A 138 -12.26 -5.41 6.40
C GLY A 138 -10.82 -4.99 6.08
N LYS A 139 -10.27 -4.03 6.84
CA LYS A 139 -8.95 -3.44 6.57
C LYS A 139 -7.82 -4.47 6.42
N SER A 140 -7.94 -5.62 7.08
CA SER A 140 -7.01 -6.76 7.01
C SER A 140 -7.00 -7.50 5.66
N HIS A 141 -7.90 -7.15 4.73
CA HIS A 141 -7.96 -7.71 3.38
C HIS A 141 -7.56 -6.69 2.32
N TRP A 142 -7.24 -5.46 2.71
CA TRP A 142 -6.79 -4.46 1.78
C TRP A 142 -5.38 -4.79 1.33
N SER A 143 -5.11 -4.56 0.05
CA SER A 143 -3.82 -4.86 -0.54
C SER A 143 -3.12 -3.57 -0.93
N ARG A 144 -1.79 -3.54 -0.77
CA ARG A 144 -0.98 -2.46 -1.32
C ARG A 144 -0.73 -2.74 -2.79
N TYR A 145 -1.14 -1.81 -3.66
CA TYR A 145 -0.96 -1.90 -5.10
C TYR A 145 0.01 -0.84 -5.65
N SER A 146 0.35 0.19 -4.85
CA SER A 146 1.26 1.25 -5.27
C SER A 146 2.10 1.78 -4.11
N TYR A 147 3.26 2.33 -4.47
CA TYR A 147 4.15 3.11 -3.59
C TYR A 147 4.36 4.53 -4.11
N VAL A 148 3.70 4.88 -5.22
CA VAL A 148 3.81 6.22 -5.83
C VAL A 148 3.07 7.21 -4.91
N PRO A 149 3.72 8.29 -4.45
CA PRO A 149 3.05 9.35 -3.70
C PRO A 149 1.80 9.84 -4.44
N GLY A 150 0.72 10.08 -3.69
CA GLY A 150 -0.56 10.51 -4.27
C GLY A 150 -1.43 9.40 -4.85
N VAL A 151 -0.93 8.17 -5.01
CA VAL A 151 -1.71 7.02 -5.48
C VAL A 151 -2.25 6.24 -4.28
N GLY A 152 -3.53 5.87 -4.30
CA GLY A 152 -4.17 5.13 -3.22
C GLY A 152 -5.70 5.15 -3.30
N MET A 153 -6.35 4.93 -2.16
CA MET A 153 -7.80 4.90 -2.06
C MET A 153 -8.33 5.97 -1.11
N TYR A 154 -9.37 6.67 -1.54
CA TYR A 154 -10.16 7.57 -0.71
C TYR A 154 -11.37 6.82 -0.18
N VAL A 155 -11.66 6.98 1.10
CA VAL A 155 -12.81 6.39 1.79
C VAL A 155 -13.55 7.46 2.55
N ARG A 156 -14.88 7.47 2.50
CA ARG A 156 -15.67 8.44 3.26
C ARG A 156 -15.37 8.35 4.75
N GLU A 157 -15.21 9.48 5.42
CA GLU A 157 -14.90 9.56 6.85
C GLU A 157 -15.90 8.76 7.70
N GLU A 158 -17.20 8.83 7.37
CA GLU A 158 -18.28 8.09 8.04
C GLU A 158 -18.12 6.56 7.91
N ALA A 159 -17.60 6.08 6.78
CA ALA A 159 -17.32 4.67 6.56
C ALA A 159 -16.07 4.22 7.34
N VAL A 160 -15.07 5.10 7.53
CA VAL A 160 -13.85 4.76 8.28
C VAL A 160 -14.17 4.45 9.74
N GLY A 161 -14.97 5.30 10.39
CA GLY A 161 -15.33 5.13 11.80
C GLY A 161 -16.16 3.87 12.07
N CYS A 162 -17.13 3.58 11.20
CA CYS A 162 -18.05 2.46 11.38
C CYS A 162 -17.48 1.10 10.94
N MET A 163 -16.67 1.05 9.88
CA MET A 163 -16.27 -0.22 9.26
C MET A 163 -14.81 -0.63 9.48
N LEU A 164 -13.91 0.31 9.73
CA LEU A 164 -12.47 -0.01 9.79
C LEU A 164 -11.93 -0.15 11.20
N GLY A 165 -12.70 0.23 12.24
CA GLY A 165 -12.31 0.10 13.66
C GLY A 165 -10.93 0.69 13.99
N ALA A 166 -10.42 1.56 13.11
CA ALA A 166 -9.04 2.03 13.10
C ALA A 166 -9.03 3.54 13.34
N PRO A 167 -7.99 4.08 14.00
CA PRO A 167 -7.81 5.52 14.06
C PRO A 167 -7.75 6.09 12.63
N LEU A 168 -8.39 7.24 12.44
CA LEU A 168 -8.39 7.98 11.18
C LEU A 168 -6.93 8.18 10.71
N PRO A 169 -6.65 8.03 9.40
CA PRO A 169 -5.33 8.38 8.88
C PRO A 169 -5.02 9.85 9.18
N ALA A 170 -3.73 10.17 9.33
CA ALA A 170 -3.31 11.54 9.58
C ALA A 170 -3.86 12.47 8.48
N PRO A 171 -4.38 13.66 8.83
CA PRO A 171 -4.88 14.60 7.84
C PRO A 171 -3.83 14.90 6.78
N LEU A 172 -4.25 14.96 5.51
CA LEU A 172 -3.37 15.40 4.44
C LEU A 172 -2.97 16.87 4.67
N PRO A 173 -1.74 17.27 4.32
CA PRO A 173 -1.36 18.67 4.37
C PRO A 173 -2.30 19.48 3.48
N LYS A 174 -2.83 20.60 3.99
CA LYS A 174 -3.54 21.57 3.16
C LYS A 174 -2.56 22.02 2.06
N SER A 175 -2.98 21.97 0.79
CA SER A 175 -2.16 22.41 -0.34
C SER A 175 -1.50 23.74 0.02
N ALA A 176 -0.16 23.78 -0.07
CA ALA A 176 0.58 25.00 0.18
C ALA A 176 0.04 26.08 -0.75
N GLU A 177 -0.50 27.12 -0.14
CA GLU A 177 -0.92 28.35 -0.79
C GLU A 177 0.24 28.84 -1.66
N SER A 178 -0.03 29.06 -2.94
CA SER A 178 0.92 29.55 -3.93
C SER A 178 1.70 30.72 -3.34
N GLN A 179 3.01 30.56 -3.15
CA GLN A 179 3.86 31.69 -2.83
C GLN A 179 3.80 32.65 -4.03
N GLU A 180 3.17 33.80 -3.85
CA GLU A 180 3.32 34.93 -4.74
C GLU A 180 4.82 35.26 -4.88
N PRO A 181 5.33 35.50 -6.10
CA PRO A 181 6.69 35.99 -6.26
C PRO A 181 6.74 37.41 -5.69
N GLY A 182 7.43 37.54 -4.55
CA GLY A 182 7.77 38.82 -3.96
C GLY A 182 8.45 39.71 -4.99
N SER A 183 7.81 40.85 -5.28
CA SER A 183 8.41 41.92 -6.07
C SER A 183 9.50 42.59 -5.21
N SER A 184 10.72 42.66 -5.74
CA SER A 184 11.75 43.61 -5.33
C SER A 184 12.07 44.51 -6.51
#